data_AF-A0A8I0MRD6-F1
#
_entry.id   AF-A0A8I0MRD6-F1
#
_cell.length_a   1.000
_cell.length_b   1.000
_cell.length_c   1.000
_cell.angle_alpha   90.00
_cell.angle_beta   90.00
_cell.angle_gamma   90.00
#
_symmetry.space_group_name_H-M   'P 1'
#
loop_
_entity.id
_entity.type
_entity.pdbx_description
1 polymer ?
#
loop_
_entity_poly.entity_id
_entity_poly.type
_entity_poly.pdbx_seq_one_letter_code
_entity_poly.pdbx_strand_id
1 'polypeptide(L)'
;ALILLEQGDIPGKGKALTKAINIISNGLQSGLDRSVNQELCDNLDNLYDYMTRRLLQANLHNDASAILEVHALLSNISEAWKEIDPSSKAQDIK
;
A
#
# COMPACT_ATOMS: atom_id res chain seq x y z
N ALA A 1 -6.21 -4.36 10.40
CA ALA A 1 -7.02 -5.40 9.71
C ALA A 1 -6.68 -6.79 10.22
N LEU A 2 -5.41 -7.21 10.25
CA LEU A 2 -4.98 -8.52 10.79
C LEU A 2 -5.45 -8.76 12.24
N ILE A 3 -5.13 -7.83 13.15
CA ILE A 3 -5.57 -7.93 14.57
C ILE A 3 -7.10 -8.07 14.69
N LEU A 4 -7.86 -7.32 13.89
CA LEU A 4 -9.33 -7.38 13.90
C LEU A 4 -9.84 -8.73 13.37
N LEU A 5 -9.17 -9.30 12.37
CA LEU A 5 -9.46 -10.64 11.87
C LEU A 5 -9.17 -11.71 12.94
N GLU A 6 -8.04 -11.62 13.63
CA GLU A 6 -7.67 -12.54 14.74
C GLU A 6 -8.68 -12.47 15.90
N GLN A 7 -9.23 -11.29 16.17
CA GLN A 7 -10.27 -11.07 17.18
C GLN A 7 -11.67 -11.49 16.70
N GLY A 8 -11.84 -11.89 15.44
CA GLY A 8 -13.14 -12.22 14.85
C GLY A 8 -14.04 -11.01 14.53
N ASP A 9 -13.52 -9.78 14.61
CA ASP A 9 -14.24 -8.56 14.23
C ASP A 9 -14.26 -8.37 12.71
N ILE A 10 -15.16 -9.11 12.05
CA ILE A 10 -15.35 -9.05 10.59
C ILE A 10 -15.77 -7.66 10.09
N PRO A 11 -16.75 -6.96 10.72
CA PRO A 11 -17.10 -5.59 10.32
C PRO A 11 -15.93 -4.60 10.46
N GLY A 12 -15.19 -4.66 11.57
CA GLY A 12 -14.01 -3.82 11.80
C GLY A 12 -12.91 -4.09 10.78
N LYS A 13 -12.60 -5.36 10.51
CA LYS A 13 -11.68 -5.78 9.45
C LYS A 13 -12.12 -5.20 8.10
N GLY A 14 -13.41 -5.32 7.75
CA GLY A 14 -13.95 -4.79 6.50
C GLY A 14 -13.74 -3.28 6.37
N LYS A 15 -14.09 -2.51 7.40
CA LYS A 15 -13.86 -1.04 7.44
C LYS A 15 -12.38 -0.69 7.26
N ALA A 16 -11.49 -1.41 7.94
CA ALA A 16 -10.05 -1.18 7.86
C ALA A 16 -9.50 -1.45 6.45
N LEU A 17 -9.92 -2.55 5.81
CA LEU A 17 -9.51 -2.89 4.44
C LEU A 17 -10.06 -1.91 3.40
N THR A 18 -11.33 -1.51 3.51
CA THR A 18 -11.91 -0.49 2.63
C THR A 18 -11.16 0.84 2.75
N LYS A 19 -10.79 1.24 3.98
CA LYS A 19 -9.97 2.45 4.19
C LYS A 19 -8.60 2.33 3.52
N ALA A 20 -7.94 1.18 3.63
CA ALA A 20 -6.64 0.96 2.98
C ALA A 20 -6.76 1.02 1.45
N ILE A 21 -7.76 0.36 0.87
CA ILE A 21 -8.05 0.43 -0.57
C ILE A 21 -8.25 1.87 -1.03
N ASN A 22 -9.06 2.66 -0.32
CA ASN A 22 -9.30 4.06 -0.67
C ASN A 22 -8.03 4.92 -0.64
N ILE A 23 -7.11 4.68 0.31
CA ILE A 23 -5.83 5.41 0.36
C ILE A 23 -4.97 5.06 -0.87
N ILE A 24 -4.93 3.77 -1.24
CA ILE A 24 -4.16 3.32 -2.40
C ILE A 24 -4.74 3.92 -3.69
N SER A 25 -6.04 3.70 -3.95
CA SER A 25 -6.67 4.07 -5.22
C SER A 25 -6.89 5.58 -5.37
N ASN A 26 -7.36 6.24 -4.30
CA ASN A 26 -7.78 7.64 -4.38
C ASN A 26 -6.71 8.61 -3.84
N GLY A 27 -5.65 8.11 -3.22
CA GLY A 27 -4.53 8.90 -2.71
C GLY A 27 -3.25 8.68 -3.49
N LEU A 28 -2.67 7.48 -3.39
CA LEU A 28 -1.36 7.20 -3.98
C LEU A 28 -1.41 7.13 -5.50
N GLN A 29 -2.36 6.38 -6.04
CA GLN A 29 -2.50 6.15 -7.48
C GLN A 29 -2.94 7.42 -8.23
N SER A 30 -3.85 8.20 -7.64
CA SER A 30 -4.30 9.49 -8.19
C SER A 30 -3.22 10.57 -8.19
N GLY A 31 -2.20 10.44 -7.33
CA GLY A 31 -1.08 11.37 -7.23
C GLY A 31 0.08 11.11 -8.20
N LEU A 32 -0.01 10.08 -9.05
CA LEU A 32 1.05 9.76 -10.01
C LEU A 32 1.11 10.80 -11.14
N ASP A 33 2.25 11.49 -11.25
CA ASP A 33 2.51 12.44 -12.33
C ASP A 33 3.27 11.79 -13.49
N ARG A 34 2.50 11.35 -14.49
CA ARG A 34 3.04 10.69 -15.69
C ARG A 34 3.90 11.62 -16.57
N SER A 35 3.84 12.94 -16.35
CA SER A 35 4.67 13.89 -17.11
C SER A 35 6.15 13.84 -16.72
N VAL A 36 6.46 13.38 -15.50
CA VAL A 36 7.83 13.29 -14.97
C VAL A 36 8.51 12.00 -15.44
N ASN A 37 7.83 10.87 -15.31
CA ASN A 37 8.31 9.57 -15.77
C ASN A 37 7.13 8.62 -16.01
N GLN A 38 6.80 8.40 -17.28
CA GLN A 38 5.67 7.57 -17.67
C GLN A 38 5.86 6.10 -17.27
N GLU A 39 7.00 5.50 -17.57
CA GLU A 39 7.27 4.08 -17.31
C GLU A 39 7.20 3.75 -15.82
N LEU A 40 7.80 4.59 -14.97
CA LEU A 40 7.74 4.43 -13.51
C LEU A 40 6.30 4.54 -13.00
N CYS A 41 5.55 5.55 -13.48
CA CYS A 41 4.17 5.72 -13.08
C CYS A 41 3.31 4.52 -13.51
N ASP A 42 3.48 4.01 -14.73
CA ASP A 42 2.75 2.84 -15.22
C ASP A 42 3.04 1.60 -14.37
N ASN A 43 4.30 1.40 -13.95
CA ASN A 43 4.67 0.30 -13.05
C ASN A 43 4.06 0.44 -11.65
N LEU A 44 4.07 1.65 -11.07
CA LEU A 44 3.45 1.92 -9.76
C LEU A 44 1.93 1.78 -9.80
N ASP A 45 1.30 2.28 -10.87
CA ASP A 45 -0.13 2.18 -11.13
C ASP A 45 -0.58 0.71 -11.16
N ASN A 46 0.12 -0.13 -11.94
CA ASN A 46 -0.12 -1.58 -11.99
C ASN A 46 0.02 -2.26 -10.62
N LEU A 47 1.01 -1.84 -9.83
CA LEU A 47 1.25 -2.40 -8.51
C LEU A 47 0.15 -1.98 -7.50
N TYR A 48 -0.28 -0.72 -7.53
CA TYR A 48 -1.41 -0.23 -6.73
C TYR A 48 -2.72 -0.93 -7.09
N ASP A 49 -2.98 -1.18 -8.37
CA ASP A 49 -4.12 -1.96 -8.85
C ASP A 49 -4.08 -3.42 -8.39
N TYR A 50 -2.90 -4.04 -8.42
CA TYR A 50 -2.70 -5.39 -7.89
C TYR A 50 -3.03 -5.44 -6.39
N MET A 51 -2.47 -4.53 -5.59
CA MET A 51 -2.69 -4.49 -4.15
C MET A 51 -4.15 -4.23 -3.80
N THR A 52 -4.83 -3.33 -4.51
CA THR A 52 -6.26 -3.07 -4.35
C THR A 52 -7.09 -4.33 -4.56
N ARG A 53 -6.84 -5.06 -5.66
CA ARG A 53 -7.51 -6.34 -5.95
C ARG A 53 -7.21 -7.39 -4.88
N ARG A 54 -5.96 -7.50 -4.41
CA ARG A 54 -5.60 -8.44 -3.34
C ARG A 54 -6.29 -8.12 -2.02
N LEU A 55 -6.39 -6.86 -1.62
CA LEU A 55 -7.12 -6.48 -0.41
C LEU A 55 -8.63 -6.75 -0.52
N LEU A 56 -9.22 -6.59 -1.71
CA LEU A 56 -10.62 -6.99 -1.95
C LEU A 56 -10.80 -8.50 -1.76
N GLN A 57 -9.92 -9.31 -2.35
CA GLN A 57 -9.94 -10.77 -2.18
C GLN A 57 -9.70 -11.18 -0.73
N ALA A 58 -8.78 -10.51 -0.03
CA ALA A 58 -8.51 -10.71 1.39
C ALA A 58 -9.75 -10.44 2.23
N ASN A 59 -10.50 -9.37 1.90
CA ASN A 59 -11.72 -9.04 2.59
C ASN A 59 -12.79 -10.11 2.39
N LEU A 60 -12.99 -10.59 1.15
CA LEU A 60 -13.98 -11.61 0.82
C LEU A 60 -13.69 -12.97 1.47
N HIS A 61 -12.42 -13.37 1.49
CA HIS A 61 -12.02 -14.72 1.90
C HIS A 61 -11.40 -14.79 3.30
N ASN A 62 -11.32 -13.67 4.01
CA ASN A 62 -10.60 -13.57 5.29
C ASN A 62 -9.14 -14.06 5.20
N ASP A 63 -8.49 -13.78 4.07
CA ASP A 63 -7.12 -14.23 3.79
C ASP A 63 -6.09 -13.29 4.45
N ALA A 64 -5.56 -13.70 5.60
CA ALA A 64 -4.53 -12.97 6.32
C ALA A 64 -3.21 -12.84 5.53
N SER A 65 -2.87 -13.85 4.73
CA SER A 65 -1.61 -13.85 3.95
C SER A 65 -1.63 -12.77 2.88
N ALA A 66 -2.79 -12.54 2.24
CA ALA A 66 -2.98 -11.44 1.29
C ALA A 66 -2.82 -10.05 1.94
N ILE A 67 -3.24 -9.89 3.20
CA ILE A 67 -3.06 -8.62 3.93
C ILE A 67 -1.57 -8.38 4.20
N LEU A 68 -0.84 -9.42 4.62
CA LEU A 68 0.60 -9.34 4.88
C LEU A 68 1.41 -9.06 3.61
N GLU A 69 1.04 -9.69 2.49
CA GLU A 69 1.65 -9.46 1.19
C GLU A 69 1.53 -7.98 0.77
N VAL A 70 0.32 -7.42 0.81
CA VAL A 70 0.09 -6.01 0.46
C VAL A 70 0.80 -5.07 1.42
N HIS A 71 0.84 -5.41 2.72
CA HIS A 71 1.63 -4.66 3.69
C HIS A 71 3.11 -4.63 3.31
N ALA A 72 3.72 -5.78 2.98
CA ALA A 72 5.13 -5.85 2.58
C ALA A 72 5.41 -5.03 1.31
N LEU A 73 4.55 -5.12 0.29
CA LEU A 73 4.69 -4.33 -0.94
C LEU A 73 4.63 -2.82 -0.67
N LEU A 74 3.67 -2.35 0.15
CA LEU A 74 3.57 -0.94 0.53
C LEU A 74 4.77 -0.49 1.38
N SER A 75 5.26 -1.34 2.29
CA SER A 75 6.46 -1.05 3.09
C SER A 75 7.67 -0.83 2.21
N ASN A 76 7.93 -1.72 1.24
CA ASN A 76 9.06 -1.58 0.32
C ASN A 76 9.01 -0.27 -0.48
N ILE A 77 7.82 0.12 -0.97
CA ILE A 77 7.64 1.41 -1.67
C ILE A 77 7.90 2.58 -0.72
N SER A 78 7.38 2.51 0.51
CA SER A 78 7.60 3.57 1.50
C SER A 78 9.06 3.70 1.91
N GLU A 79 9.80 2.61 2.01
CA GLU A 79 11.23 2.61 2.32
C GLU A 79 12.04 3.24 1.19
N ALA A 80 11.80 2.82 -0.05
CA ALA A 80 12.44 3.43 -1.22
C ALA A 80 12.21 4.95 -1.29
N TRP A 81 11.01 5.43 -0.92
CA TRP A 81 10.73 6.87 -0.84
C TRP A 81 11.50 7.58 0.27
N LYS A 82 11.69 6.95 1.44
CA LYS A 82 12.45 7.53 2.55
C LYS A 82 13.94 7.67 2.21
N GLU A 83 14.49 6.71 1.47
CA GLU A 83 15.90 6.77 1.02
C GLU A 83 16.19 7.94 0.07
N ILE A 84 15.17 8.42 -0.63
CA ILE A 84 15.27 9.56 -1.56
C ILE A 84 15.13 10.90 -0.83
N ASP A 85 14.64 10.93 0.42
CA ASP A 85 14.46 12.17 1.18
C ASP A 85 15.80 12.92 1.30
N PRO A 86 15.91 14.15 0.75
CA PRO A 86 17.12 14.97 0.85
C PRO A 86 17.55 15.20 2.29
N SER A 87 16.60 15.18 3.23
CA SER A 87 16.81 15.37 4.66
C SER A 87 17.46 14.14 5.33
N SER A 88 17.27 12.94 4.78
CA SER A 88 17.87 11.70 5.28
C SER A 88 19.36 11.61 4.96
N LYS A 89 19.81 12.19 3.83
CA LYS A 89 21.24 12.18 3.44
C LYS A 89 22.14 13.04 4.33
N ALA A 90 21.58 13.93 5.15
CA ALA A 90 22.34 14.83 6.02
C ALA A 90 22.80 14.19 7.34
N GLN A 91 22.37 12.96 7.67
CA GLN A 91 22.72 12.29 8.93
C GLN A 91 23.88 11.28 8.82
N ASP A 92 24.28 10.88 7.62
CA ASP A 92 25.41 9.95 7.40
C ASP A 92 26.78 10.65 7.23
N ILE A 93 26.83 11.98 7.36
CA ILE A 93 28.08 12.76 7.37
C ILE A 93 28.26 13.36 8.77
N LYS A 94 28.53 12.53 9.77
CA LYS A 94 29.07 12.95 11.07
C LYS A 94 30.11 11.96 11.58
#